data_AF-A0A7S4NTH0-F1
#
_entry.id   AF-A0A7S4NTH0-F1
#
_cell.length_a   1.000
_cell.length_b   1.000
_cell.length_c   1.000
_cell.angle_alpha   90.00
_cell.angle_beta   90.00
_cell.angle_gamma   90.00
#
_symmetry.space_group_name_H-M   'P 1'
#
loop_
_entity.id
_entity.type
_entity.pdbx_description
1 polymer ?
#
loop_
_entity_poly.entity_id
_entity_poly.type
_entity_poly.pdbx_seq_one_letter_code
_entity_poly.pdbx_strand_id
1 'polypeptide(L)'
;KRKKKREKERRTMEIEEENHDVFVAVDEKHKDTIQHNNVKAVNRVGAAGFYNQFQGHPHKQLENIIQHLRSEHPPETPFVFLAGDSSVDNKHWLYPNFMHTCGQFLSDTRKGKFTSDAINSYETILDPPKMVRDVCYWMNSFLSSPSPIPPPSGSPTISSPLLADGNR
;
A
#
# COMPACT_ATOMS: atom_id res chain seq x y z
N LYS A 1 -40.55 16.11 16.56
CA LYS A 1 -39.24 15.42 16.63
C LYS A 1 -39.18 14.14 15.79
N ARG A 2 -40.21 13.26 15.79
CA ARG A 2 -40.23 12.02 14.98
C ARG A 2 -40.25 12.21 13.45
N LYS A 3 -40.96 13.23 12.91
CA LYS A 3 -40.99 13.52 11.46
C LYS A 3 -39.61 13.88 10.89
N LYS A 4 -38.86 14.76 11.57
CA LYS A 4 -37.51 15.18 11.14
C LYS A 4 -36.48 14.03 11.13
N LYS A 5 -36.66 13.00 11.96
CA LYS A 5 -35.77 11.83 11.98
C LYS A 5 -35.95 10.94 10.73
N ARG A 6 -37.20 10.68 10.36
CA ARG A 6 -37.54 9.88 9.17
C ARG A 6 -37.12 10.53 7.85
N GLU A 7 -37.18 11.86 7.78
CA GLU A 7 -36.77 12.61 6.60
C GLU A 7 -35.24 12.60 6.41
N LYS A 8 -34.49 12.60 7.51
CA LYS A 8 -33.03 12.44 7.46
C LYS A 8 -32.62 11.03 7.02
N GLU A 9 -33.29 10.00 7.53
CA GLU A 9 -33.03 8.60 7.15
C GLU A 9 -33.36 8.32 5.68
N ARG A 10 -34.43 8.91 5.12
CA ARG A 10 -34.73 8.81 3.68
C ARG A 10 -33.65 9.45 2.80
N ARG A 11 -33.18 10.65 3.15
CA ARG A 11 -32.12 11.32 2.37
C ARG A 11 -30.79 10.57 2.40
N THR A 12 -30.48 9.85 3.47
CA THR A 12 -29.25 9.05 3.53
C THR A 12 -29.31 7.83 2.62
N MET A 13 -30.47 7.16 2.53
CA MET A 13 -30.65 6.03 1.60
C MET A 13 -30.64 6.47 0.13
N GLU A 14 -31.27 7.61 -0.20
CA GLU A 14 -31.27 8.14 -1.58
C GLU A 14 -29.84 8.49 -2.07
N ILE A 15 -28.96 8.98 -1.18
CA ILE A 15 -27.54 9.27 -1.51
C ILE A 15 -26.72 7.99 -1.69
N GLU A 16 -27.00 6.93 -0.93
CA GLU A 16 -26.27 5.65 -1.07
C GLU A 16 -26.62 4.91 -2.36
N GLU A 17 -27.88 4.99 -2.79
CA GLU A 17 -28.37 4.40 -4.04
C GLU A 17 -27.80 5.14 -5.26
N GLU A 18 -27.80 6.49 -5.24
CA GLU A 18 -27.25 7.32 -6.32
C GLU A 18 -25.72 7.13 -6.48
N ASN A 19 -24.99 6.88 -5.39
CA ASN A 19 -23.55 6.57 -5.46
C ASN A 19 -23.26 5.15 -5.98
N HIS A 20 -24.17 4.19 -5.78
CA HIS A 20 -24.01 2.86 -6.35
C HIS A 20 -24.21 2.89 -7.88
N ASP A 21 -25.20 3.63 -8.37
CA ASP A 21 -25.47 3.72 -9.81
C ASP A 21 -24.38 4.48 -10.58
N VAL A 22 -23.78 5.51 -9.97
CA VAL A 22 -22.63 6.21 -10.56
C VAL A 22 -21.41 5.29 -10.67
N PHE A 23 -21.18 4.40 -9.69
CA PHE A 23 -20.06 3.45 -9.73
C PHE A 23 -20.22 2.39 -10.83
N VAL A 24 -21.47 1.99 -11.12
CA VAL A 24 -21.78 1.01 -12.18
C VAL A 24 -21.71 1.67 -13.58
N ALA A 25 -22.16 2.92 -13.72
CA ALA A 25 -22.19 3.61 -15.02
C ALA A 25 -20.81 4.02 -15.56
N VAL A 26 -19.80 4.16 -14.70
CA VAL A 26 -18.42 4.48 -15.13
C VAL A 26 -17.73 3.28 -15.81
N ASP A 27 -18.18 2.06 -15.53
CA ASP A 27 -17.57 0.81 -16.03
C ASP A 27 -17.99 0.43 -17.47
N GLU A 28 -19.10 0.99 -17.98
CA GLU A 28 -19.61 0.63 -19.30
C GLU A 28 -19.07 1.50 -20.46
N LYS A 29 -18.71 2.75 -20.21
CA LYS A 29 -18.30 3.68 -21.30
C LYS A 29 -16.84 3.57 -21.76
N HIS A 30 -16.00 2.75 -21.12
CA HIS A 30 -14.57 2.64 -21.44
C HIS A 30 -14.17 1.35 -22.16
N LYS A 31 -15.12 0.51 -22.58
CA LYS A 31 -14.81 -0.82 -23.16
C LYS A 31 -14.44 -0.83 -24.65
N ASP A 32 -14.66 0.25 -25.40
CA ASP A 32 -14.64 0.18 -26.88
C ASP A 32 -13.37 0.72 -27.58
N THR A 33 -12.34 1.20 -26.86
CA THR A 33 -11.16 1.84 -27.51
C THR A 33 -9.81 1.23 -27.17
N ILE A 34 -9.70 -0.09 -26.96
CA ILE A 34 -8.38 -0.75 -26.85
C ILE A 34 -8.38 -2.07 -27.63
N GLN A 35 -8.33 -1.96 -28.96
CA GLN A 35 -7.80 -3.02 -29.82
C GLN A 35 -6.35 -2.64 -30.18
N HIS A 36 -5.44 -3.61 -30.03
CA HIS A 36 -3.98 -3.54 -30.27
C HIS A 36 -3.10 -2.98 -29.14
N ASN A 37 -3.03 -3.71 -28.03
CA ASN A 37 -1.79 -4.27 -27.47
C ASN A 37 -2.16 -5.22 -26.31
N ASN A 38 -1.64 -6.44 -26.34
CA ASN A 38 -2.05 -7.54 -25.45
C ASN A 38 -1.47 -7.38 -24.03
N VAL A 39 -1.81 -6.28 -23.35
CA VAL A 39 -1.68 -6.14 -21.90
C VAL A 39 -3.10 -6.29 -21.36
N LYS A 40 -3.41 -7.41 -20.71
CA LYS A 40 -4.67 -7.56 -19.97
C LYS A 40 -4.86 -6.30 -19.13
N ALA A 41 -6.00 -5.61 -19.28
CA ALA A 41 -6.35 -4.52 -18.38
C ALA A 41 -6.20 -5.02 -16.95
N VAL A 42 -5.26 -4.45 -16.22
CA VAL A 42 -4.98 -4.86 -14.84
C VAL A 42 -6.19 -4.43 -14.02
N ASN A 43 -6.93 -5.41 -13.50
CA ASN A 43 -8.04 -5.15 -12.60
C ASN A 43 -7.50 -4.55 -11.30
N ARG A 44 -7.48 -3.22 -11.23
CA ARG A 44 -7.03 -2.48 -10.05
C ARG A 44 -7.80 -2.92 -8.81
N VAL A 45 -7.11 -2.92 -7.68
CA VAL A 45 -7.64 -3.34 -6.40
C VAL A 45 -7.98 -2.11 -5.57
N GLY A 46 -9.26 -1.98 -5.19
CA GLY A 46 -9.71 -0.90 -4.31
C GLY A 46 -9.00 -0.94 -2.97
N ALA A 47 -8.12 0.03 -2.70
CA ALA A 47 -7.26 0.06 -1.51
C ALA A 47 -8.07 0.06 -0.22
N ALA A 48 -9.16 0.85 -0.17
CA ALA A 48 -10.05 0.89 1.00
C ALA A 48 -10.64 -0.50 1.31
N GLY A 49 -11.06 -1.23 0.28
CA GLY A 49 -11.59 -2.59 0.43
C GLY A 49 -10.51 -3.60 0.81
N PHE A 50 -9.32 -3.48 0.23
CA PHE A 50 -8.17 -4.32 0.54
C PHE A 50 -7.76 -4.21 2.00
N TYR A 51 -7.76 -3.00 2.55
CA TYR A 51 -7.37 -2.75 3.93
C TYR A 51 -8.51 -2.95 4.94
N ASN A 52 -9.78 -3.00 4.52
CA ASN A 52 -10.98 -3.00 5.38
C ASN A 52 -11.05 -4.11 6.46
N GLN A 53 -10.34 -5.23 6.28
CA GLN A 53 -10.40 -6.37 7.20
C GLN A 53 -9.16 -6.44 8.11
N PHE A 54 -9.37 -6.84 9.36
CA PHE A 54 -8.30 -7.15 10.33
C PHE A 54 -7.80 -8.59 10.24
N GLN A 55 -8.60 -9.50 9.68
CA GLN A 55 -8.32 -10.94 9.66
C GLN A 55 -7.68 -11.37 8.34
N GLY A 56 -6.84 -10.51 7.77
CA GLY A 56 -6.24 -10.69 6.45
C GLY A 56 -6.97 -9.95 5.34
N HIS A 57 -6.68 -10.34 4.10
CA HIS A 57 -7.16 -9.68 2.89
C HIS A 57 -8.13 -10.57 2.11
N PRO A 58 -9.11 -9.99 1.38
CA PRO A 58 -9.98 -10.75 0.50
C PRO A 58 -9.16 -11.56 -0.53
N HIS A 59 -9.37 -12.86 -0.60
CA HIS A 59 -8.55 -13.79 -1.40
C HIS A 59 -8.37 -13.33 -2.86
N LYS A 60 -9.45 -12.93 -3.53
CA LYS A 60 -9.42 -12.45 -4.93
C LYS A 60 -8.54 -11.20 -5.10
N GLN A 61 -8.56 -10.29 -4.13
CA GLN A 61 -7.76 -9.07 -4.20
C GLN A 61 -6.28 -9.38 -3.98
N LEU A 62 -5.99 -10.28 -3.04
CA LEU A 62 -4.63 -10.75 -2.80
C LEU A 62 -4.06 -11.49 -4.02
N GLU A 63 -4.86 -12.34 -4.68
CA GLU A 63 -4.47 -13.02 -5.91
C GLU A 63 -4.14 -12.02 -7.03
N ASN A 64 -5.00 -11.00 -7.24
CA ASN A 64 -4.75 -9.95 -8.23
C ASN A 64 -3.45 -9.19 -7.93
N ILE A 65 -3.20 -8.83 -6.67
CA ILE A 65 -1.97 -8.15 -6.26
C ILE A 65 -0.76 -9.05 -6.53
N ILE A 66 -0.78 -10.31 -6.10
CA ILE A 66 0.36 -11.22 -6.28
C ILE A 66 0.66 -11.42 -7.78
N GLN A 67 -0.38 -11.63 -8.59
CA GLN A 67 -0.22 -11.77 -10.05
C GLN A 67 0.40 -10.51 -10.65
N HIS A 68 -0.09 -9.32 -10.26
CA HIS A 68 0.43 -8.04 -10.73
C HIS A 68 1.88 -7.79 -10.31
N LEU A 69 2.20 -7.97 -9.03
CA LEU A 69 3.56 -7.78 -8.54
C LEU A 69 4.52 -8.74 -9.23
N ARG A 70 4.12 -9.99 -9.48
CA ARG A 70 4.95 -10.96 -10.23
C ARG A 70 5.11 -10.61 -11.71
N SER A 71 4.17 -9.90 -12.33
CA SER A 71 4.34 -9.44 -13.71
C SER A 71 5.23 -8.20 -13.84
N GLU A 72 5.29 -7.37 -12.79
CA GLU A 72 6.12 -6.15 -12.76
C GLU A 72 7.58 -6.43 -12.40
N HIS A 73 7.88 -7.58 -11.79
CA HIS A 73 9.22 -7.94 -11.34
C HIS A 73 9.79 -9.16 -12.09
N PRO A 74 11.13 -9.25 -12.27
CA PRO A 74 11.76 -10.47 -12.77
C PRO A 74 11.33 -11.72 -11.99
N PRO A 75 11.22 -12.90 -12.65
CA PRO A 75 10.83 -14.14 -11.98
C PRO A 75 11.71 -14.54 -10.77
N GLU A 76 12.97 -14.11 -10.79
CA GLU A 76 13.96 -14.37 -9.74
C GLU A 76 13.87 -13.39 -8.56
N THR A 77 13.02 -12.36 -8.64
CA THR A 77 12.86 -11.39 -7.56
C THR A 77 12.25 -12.09 -6.34
N PRO A 78 12.93 -12.07 -5.17
CA PRO A 78 12.41 -12.72 -3.99
C PRO A 78 11.16 -11.98 -3.48
N PHE A 79 10.15 -12.76 -3.07
CA PHE A 79 8.95 -12.25 -2.41
C PHE A 79 8.95 -12.63 -0.94
N VAL A 80 8.72 -11.64 -0.07
CA VAL A 80 8.54 -11.85 1.36
C VAL A 80 7.05 -11.84 1.67
N PHE A 81 6.54 -12.96 2.17
CA PHE A 81 5.17 -13.06 2.64
C PHE A 81 5.13 -12.87 4.16
N LEU A 82 4.34 -11.91 4.61
CA LEU A 82 4.09 -11.70 6.04
C LEU A 82 2.85 -12.49 6.43
N ALA A 83 3.02 -13.45 7.33
CA ALA A 83 1.94 -14.25 7.90
C ALA A 83 2.10 -14.25 9.42
N GLY A 84 1.00 -14.00 10.14
CA GLY A 84 1.00 -13.96 11.58
C GLY A 84 -0.39 -13.75 12.14
N ASP A 85 -0.48 -13.70 13.45
CA ASP A 85 -1.70 -13.33 14.17
C ASP A 85 -1.84 -11.79 14.24
N SER A 86 -2.72 -11.31 15.12
CA SER A 86 -2.94 -9.88 15.33
C SER A 86 -1.70 -9.11 15.81
N SER A 87 -0.61 -9.77 16.22
CA SER A 87 0.65 -9.11 16.60
C SER A 87 1.48 -8.67 15.39
N VAL A 88 1.30 -9.32 14.23
CA VAL A 88 1.96 -8.96 12.96
C VAL A 88 1.12 -7.94 12.18
N ASP A 89 -0.21 -7.97 12.31
CA ASP A 89 -1.10 -6.97 11.71
C ASP A 89 -1.23 -5.70 12.59
N ASN A 90 -0.34 -4.75 12.35
CA ASN A 90 -0.27 -3.46 13.04
C ASN A 90 -1.54 -2.60 12.90
N LYS A 91 -2.52 -2.96 12.06
CA LYS A 91 -3.81 -2.22 12.02
C LYS A 91 -4.41 -2.06 13.42
N HIS A 92 -4.22 -3.04 14.31
CA HIS A 92 -4.72 -2.94 15.67
C HIS A 92 -4.15 -1.75 16.46
N TRP A 93 -2.88 -1.37 16.24
CA TRP A 93 -2.26 -0.24 16.95
C TRP A 93 -2.52 1.11 16.27
N LEU A 94 -2.89 1.10 14.98
CA LEU A 94 -3.15 2.33 14.23
C LEU A 94 -4.56 2.90 14.51
N TYR A 95 -5.55 2.05 14.75
CA TYR A 95 -6.95 2.47 14.85
C TYR A 95 -7.49 2.39 16.29
N PRO A 96 -7.61 3.53 17.01
CA PRO A 96 -8.28 3.54 18.30
C PRO A 96 -9.72 3.04 18.14
N ASN A 97 -10.15 2.15 19.03
CA ASN A 97 -11.46 1.49 19.05
C ASN A 97 -11.71 0.45 17.95
N PHE A 98 -10.67 -0.11 17.34
CA PHE A 98 -10.80 -1.21 16.35
C PHE A 98 -11.67 -0.84 15.13
N MET A 99 -11.91 0.46 14.89
CA MET A 99 -12.71 0.90 13.76
C MET A 99 -11.81 1.09 12.54
N HIS A 100 -11.65 0.02 11.77
CA HIS A 100 -11.02 0.08 10.47
C HIS A 100 -12.07 -0.23 9.40
N THR A 101 -12.60 0.84 8.80
CA THR A 101 -13.59 0.75 7.74
C THR A 101 -13.05 1.40 6.47
N CYS A 102 -13.63 1.08 5.32
CA CYS A 102 -13.34 1.82 4.08
C CYS A 102 -13.43 3.34 4.27
N GLY A 103 -14.46 3.81 4.99
CA GLY A 103 -14.63 5.24 5.29
C GLY A 103 -13.50 5.82 6.15
N GLN A 104 -13.02 5.07 7.14
CA GLN A 104 -11.88 5.47 7.98
C GLN A 104 -10.59 5.52 7.15
N PHE A 105 -10.32 4.51 6.32
CA PHE A 105 -9.17 4.50 5.41
C PHE A 105 -9.16 5.73 4.49
N LEU A 106 -10.30 6.06 3.86
CA LEU A 106 -10.41 7.23 3.00
C LEU A 106 -10.25 8.55 3.78
N SER A 107 -10.76 8.61 5.02
CA SER A 107 -10.54 9.76 5.91
C SER A 107 -9.06 9.92 6.24
N ASP A 108 -8.36 8.85 6.59
CA ASP A 108 -6.94 8.91 6.96
C ASP A 108 -6.04 9.21 5.75
N THR A 109 -6.43 8.73 4.57
CA THR A 109 -5.83 9.11 3.29
C THR A 109 -5.89 10.61 3.08
N ARG A 110 -7.06 11.23 3.28
CA ARG A 110 -7.20 12.69 3.15
C ARG A 110 -6.43 13.47 4.21
N LYS A 111 -6.28 12.91 5.41
CA LYS A 111 -5.61 13.56 6.55
C LYS A 111 -4.10 13.28 6.64
N GLY A 112 -3.59 12.30 5.89
CA GLY A 112 -2.20 11.83 6.01
C GLY A 112 -1.86 11.18 7.36
N LYS A 113 -2.86 10.65 8.09
CA LYS A 113 -2.67 10.25 9.49
C LYS A 113 -2.07 8.84 9.66
N PHE A 114 -2.52 7.87 8.87
CA PHE A 114 -2.09 6.45 8.98
C PHE A 114 -1.81 5.77 7.65
N THR A 115 -1.96 6.51 6.56
CA THR A 115 -1.72 6.04 5.21
C THR A 115 -0.62 6.87 4.56
N SER A 116 0.07 6.29 3.59
CA SER A 116 1.07 6.97 2.75
C SER A 116 0.82 6.65 1.28
N ASP A 117 1.60 7.27 0.38
CA ASP A 117 1.69 6.82 -1.01
C ASP A 117 2.09 5.35 -1.05
N ALA A 118 1.45 4.60 -1.96
CA ALA A 118 1.82 3.23 -2.20
C ALA A 118 3.24 3.16 -2.81
N ILE A 119 3.96 2.09 -2.47
CA ILE A 119 5.36 1.87 -2.87
C ILE A 119 5.59 0.41 -3.22
N ASN A 120 6.68 0.11 -3.91
CA ASN A 120 7.09 -1.25 -4.28
C ASN A 120 6.03 -1.94 -5.17
N SER A 121 5.64 -1.24 -6.25
CA SER A 121 4.66 -1.67 -7.26
C SER A 121 3.19 -1.70 -6.79
N TYR A 122 2.92 -1.37 -5.53
CA TYR A 122 1.54 -1.20 -5.05
C TYR A 122 0.87 0.06 -5.64
N GLU A 123 1.65 1.05 -6.04
CA GLU A 123 1.22 2.30 -6.68
C GLU A 123 0.53 2.10 -8.04
N THR A 124 0.82 1.00 -8.73
CA THR A 124 0.22 0.70 -10.04
C THR A 124 -1.02 -0.18 -9.94
N ILE A 125 -1.21 -0.93 -8.85
CA ILE A 125 -2.35 -1.85 -8.66
C ILE A 125 -3.42 -1.32 -7.70
N LEU A 126 -3.06 -0.57 -6.66
CA LEU A 126 -4.02 -0.07 -5.68
C LEU A 126 -4.77 1.15 -6.19
N ASP A 127 -6.06 1.26 -5.85
CA ASP A 127 -6.90 2.42 -6.15
C ASP A 127 -7.70 2.91 -4.92
N PRO A 128 -7.44 4.12 -4.38
CA PRO A 128 -6.33 5.02 -4.75
C PRO A 128 -4.96 4.38 -4.46
N PRO A 129 -3.85 4.89 -5.05
CA PRO A 129 -2.50 4.36 -4.85
C PRO A 129 -1.95 4.75 -3.46
N LYS A 130 -2.57 4.18 -2.41
CA LYS A 130 -2.32 4.49 -1.00
C LYS A 130 -2.21 3.20 -0.21
N MET A 131 -1.24 3.14 0.69
CA MET A 131 -1.02 2.02 1.62
C MET A 131 -1.25 2.47 3.06
N VAL A 132 -1.71 1.56 3.91
CA VAL A 132 -1.63 1.73 5.36
C VAL A 132 -0.17 1.65 5.78
N ARG A 133 0.28 2.50 6.71
CA ARG A 133 1.65 2.48 7.27
C ARG A 133 1.85 1.35 8.28
N ASP A 134 1.53 0.12 7.86
CA ASP A 134 1.70 -1.12 8.60
C ASP A 134 3.13 -1.69 8.45
N VAL A 135 3.37 -2.90 8.97
CA VAL A 135 4.68 -3.57 8.88
C VAL A 135 5.12 -3.77 7.43
N CYS A 136 4.20 -4.12 6.53
CA CYS A 136 4.52 -4.33 5.11
C CYS A 136 4.99 -3.04 4.46
N TYR A 137 4.28 -1.92 4.70
CA TYR A 137 4.69 -0.61 4.21
C TYR A 137 6.07 -0.22 4.71
N TRP A 138 6.33 -0.32 6.02
CA TRP A 138 7.62 0.05 6.58
C TRP A 138 8.74 -0.83 6.06
N MET A 139 8.53 -2.14 5.95
CA MET A 139 9.50 -3.06 5.38
C MET A 139 9.85 -2.68 3.93
N ASN A 140 8.84 -2.41 3.09
CA ASN A 140 9.06 -1.93 1.73
C ASN A 140 9.82 -0.59 1.72
N SER A 141 9.47 0.34 2.61
CA SER A 141 10.11 1.66 2.70
C SER A 141 11.58 1.55 3.11
N PHE A 142 11.92 0.68 4.06
CA PHE A 142 13.31 0.47 4.50
C PHE A 142 14.13 -0.24 3.44
N LEU A 143 13.59 -1.28 2.80
CA LEU A 143 14.31 -2.04 1.77
C LEU A 143 14.48 -1.26 0.46
N SER A 144 13.56 -0.34 0.17
CA SER A 144 13.68 0.56 -0.99
C SER A 144 14.61 1.75 -0.73
N SER A 145 14.97 2.00 0.53
CA SER A 145 15.94 3.04 0.84
C SER A 145 17.33 2.56 0.44
N PRO A 146 18.13 3.36 -0.27
CA PRO A 146 19.49 2.99 -0.60
C PRO A 146 20.23 2.78 0.73
N SER A 147 20.61 1.53 1.00
CA SER A 147 21.43 1.23 2.18
C SER A 147 22.62 2.17 2.14
N PRO A 148 22.93 2.92 3.22
CA PRO A 148 24.24 3.52 3.34
C PRO A 148 25.20 2.34 3.39
N ILE A 149 25.84 2.04 2.26
CA ILE A 149 26.87 1.00 2.20
C ILE A 149 27.91 1.48 3.21
N PRO A 150 28.11 0.79 4.35
CA PRO A 150 29.20 1.16 5.23
C PRO A 150 30.48 1.05 4.40
N PRO A 151 31.39 2.04 4.47
CA PRO A 151 32.62 1.99 3.71
C PRO A 151 33.30 0.64 4.00
N PRO A 152 33.90 -0.01 2.97
CA PRO A 152 34.55 -1.30 3.16
C PRO A 152 35.50 -1.20 4.34
N SER A 153 35.26 -2.01 5.37
CA SER A 153 35.98 -2.04 6.64
C SER A 153 37.38 -2.64 6.49
N GLY A 154 38.16 -2.13 5.54
CA GLY A 154 39.35 -2.80 5.02
C GLY A 154 40.41 -1.89 4.43
N SER A 155 40.54 -0.66 4.92
CA SER A 155 41.82 0.08 4.78
C SER A 155 42.48 0.14 6.16
N PRO A 156 43.37 -0.81 6.52
CA PRO A 156 44.29 -0.56 7.62
C PRO A 156 45.16 0.63 7.20
N THR A 157 44.94 1.79 7.81
CA THR A 157 45.86 2.91 7.71
C THR A 157 47.13 2.49 8.48
N ILE A 158 48.00 1.72 7.82
CA ILE A 158 49.38 1.51 8.27
C ILE A 158 50.11 2.82 8.01
N SER A 159 49.90 3.79 8.90
CA SER A 159 50.84 4.89 9.08
C SER A 159 51.76 4.53 10.24
N SER A 160 52.68 3.62 9.97
CA SER A 160 53.93 3.56 10.72
C SER A 160 54.87 4.62 10.15
N PRO A 161 55.31 5.63 10.92
CA PRO A 161 56.51 6.36 10.58
C PRO A 161 57.68 5.59 11.20
N LEU A 162 58.40 4.82 10.38
CA LEU A 162 59.69 4.28 10.74
C LEU A 162 60.67 4.56 9.60
N LEU A 163 61.40 5.66 9.72
CA LEU A 163 62.77 5.90 9.22
C LEU A 163 63.14 7.30 9.72
N ALA A 164 63.93 7.46 10.78
CA ALA A 164 65.37 7.21 10.87
C ALA A 164 66.19 8.23 10.05
N ASP A 165 67.26 8.67 10.70
CA ASP A 165 68.39 9.47 10.22
C ASP A 165 68.12 10.99 10.11
N GLY A 166 68.88 11.87 10.73
CA GLY A 166 70.29 11.80 11.07
C GLY A 166 71.01 12.98 10.41
N ASN A 167 71.91 13.62 11.17
CA ASN A 167 72.89 14.63 10.78
C ASN A 167 72.52 16.13 10.72
N ARG A 168 73.26 16.82 11.60
CA ARG A 168 73.80 18.21 11.60
C ARG A 168 72.91 19.33 12.13
#